data_AF-A0AAV4RBE6-F1
#
_entry.id   AF-A0AAV4RBE6-F1
#
_cell.length_a   1.000
_cell.length_b   1.000
_cell.length_c   1.000
_cell.angle_alpha   90.00
_cell.angle_beta   90.00
_cell.angle_gamma   90.00
#
_symmetry.space_group_name_H-M   'P 1'
#
loop_
_entity.id
_entity.type
_entity.pdbx_description
1 polymer ?
#
loop_
_entity_poly.entity_id
_entity_poly.type
_entity_poly.pdbx_seq_one_letter_code
_entity_poly.pdbx_strand_id
1 'polypeptide(L)'
;MDGEMGDDSRRSKCLLDVLLKLHIEDQVLDEDGVRQEVDTFIMAGHETTEAAVQWVLYLIGLYPEVQEKIHQELDSVLGADSKGPLSVGDLNALKYLDCVLKECYRLYPPSPLFARKISEEISIRVFAEMEVKILVCHILRNFSLCSLDSKGQVLPLMKFTLESSQPARIKFRRRQQ
;
A
#
# COMPACT_ATOMS: atom_id res chain seq x y z
N MET A 1 36.63 -38.15 -12.37
CA MET A 1 36.56 -36.68 -12.34
C MET A 1 35.11 -36.35 -12.49
N ASP A 2 34.48 -36.29 -11.33
CA ASP A 2 33.06 -36.15 -11.13
C ASP A 2 32.66 -34.71 -11.46
N GLY A 3 31.69 -34.56 -12.35
CA GLY A 3 31.00 -33.31 -12.61
C GLY A 3 29.51 -33.60 -12.49
N GLU A 4 29.04 -33.70 -11.25
CA GLU A 4 27.62 -33.75 -10.94
C GLU A 4 26.95 -32.49 -11.48
N MET A 5 26.29 -32.61 -12.63
CA MET A 5 25.35 -31.61 -13.12
C MET A 5 24.06 -31.80 -12.32
N GLY A 6 24.03 -31.17 -11.15
CA GLY A 6 22.88 -31.15 -10.26
C GLY A 6 21.65 -30.60 -10.96
N ASP A 7 20.56 -31.35 -10.81
CA ASP A 7 19.19 -31.09 -11.23
C ASP A 7 18.71 -29.64 -10.93
N ASP A 8 18.68 -28.80 -11.97
CA ASP A 8 18.17 -27.41 -11.93
C ASP A 8 16.63 -27.33 -12.11
N SER A 9 15.91 -28.45 -12.07
CA SER A 9 14.49 -28.51 -12.46
C SER A 9 13.48 -27.89 -11.47
N ARG A 10 13.93 -27.21 -10.41
CA ARG A 10 13.02 -26.58 -9.41
C ARG A 10 13.45 -25.21 -8.90
N ARG A 11 14.31 -24.47 -9.59
CA ARG A 11 14.59 -23.09 -9.17
C ARG A 11 13.39 -22.20 -9.54
N SER A 12 12.62 -21.80 -8.53
CA SER A 12 11.52 -20.84 -8.71
C SER A 12 12.11 -19.54 -9.23
N LYS A 13 11.68 -19.12 -10.43
CA LYS A 13 12.11 -17.87 -11.03
C LYS A 13 11.64 -16.70 -10.17
N CYS A 14 12.53 -15.79 -9.82
CA CYS A 14 12.18 -14.55 -9.16
C CYS A 14 11.80 -13.49 -10.20
N LEU A 15 11.24 -12.36 -9.75
CA LEU A 15 10.86 -11.24 -10.61
C LEU A 15 12.01 -10.81 -11.54
N LEU A 16 13.21 -10.67 -10.98
CA LEU A 16 14.37 -10.24 -11.75
C LEU A 16 14.76 -11.26 -12.83
N ASP A 17 14.63 -12.57 -12.56
CA ASP A 17 14.89 -13.61 -13.56
C ASP A 17 13.91 -13.49 -14.75
N VAL A 18 12.65 -13.14 -14.47
CA VAL A 18 11.64 -12.92 -15.51
C VAL A 18 11.97 -11.67 -16.33
N LEU A 19 12.32 -10.55 -15.69
CA LEU A 19 12.67 -9.31 -16.38
C LEU A 19 13.95 -9.45 -17.22
N LEU A 20 14.97 -10.13 -16.69
CA LEU A 20 16.21 -10.40 -17.42
C LEU A 20 15.95 -11.31 -18.62
N LYS A 21 15.06 -12.29 -18.51
CA LYS A 21 14.65 -13.12 -19.64
C LYS A 21 14.00 -12.28 -20.75
N LEU A 22 13.09 -11.37 -20.39
CA LEU A 22 12.42 -10.49 -21.36
C LEU A 22 13.38 -9.53 -22.07
N HIS A 23 14.48 -9.16 -21.40
CA HIS A 23 15.54 -8.34 -21.97
C HIS A 23 16.47 -9.14 -22.90
N ILE A 24 16.97 -10.29 -22.42
CA ILE A 24 18.03 -11.06 -23.09
C ILE A 24 17.46 -11.91 -24.24
N GLU A 25 16.35 -12.61 -24.01
CA GLU A 25 15.78 -13.57 -24.98
C GLU A 25 14.76 -12.90 -25.89
N ASP A 26 13.75 -12.24 -25.31
CA ASP A 26 12.60 -11.76 -26.07
C ASP A 26 12.80 -10.33 -26.63
N GLN A 27 13.84 -9.62 -26.17
CA GLN A 27 14.16 -8.22 -26.53
C GLN A 27 12.96 -7.26 -26.46
N VAL A 28 12.04 -7.50 -25.52
CA VAL A 28 10.83 -6.68 -25.31
C VAL A 28 11.13 -5.49 -24.39
N LEU A 29 12.12 -5.62 -23.51
CA LEU A 29 12.57 -4.59 -22.58
C LEU A 29 14.04 -4.27 -22.82
N ASP A 30 14.41 -2.99 -22.76
CA ASP A 30 15.79 -2.54 -22.68
C ASP A 30 16.28 -2.54 -21.21
N GLU A 31 17.58 -2.27 -21.01
CA GLU A 31 18.19 -2.27 -19.68
C GLU A 31 17.56 -1.22 -18.75
N ASP A 32 17.26 -0.03 -19.29
CA ASP A 32 16.58 1.03 -18.56
C ASP A 32 15.15 0.62 -18.17
N GLY A 33 14.42 -0.05 -19.06
CA GLY A 33 13.11 -0.61 -18.77
C GLY A 33 13.15 -1.66 -17.66
N VAL A 34 14.11 -2.58 -17.68
CA VAL A 34 14.30 -3.54 -16.57
C VAL A 34 14.51 -2.82 -15.25
N ARG A 35 15.36 -1.78 -15.23
CA ARG A 35 15.61 -0.98 -14.03
C ARG A 35 14.34 -0.28 -13.54
N GLN A 36 13.60 0.36 -14.45
CA GLN A 36 12.35 1.06 -14.13
C GLN A 36 11.29 0.13 -13.54
N GLU A 37 11.15 -1.09 -14.07
CA GLU A 37 10.20 -2.07 -13.54
C GLU A 37 10.59 -2.56 -12.15
N VAL A 38 11.89 -2.77 -11.91
CA VAL A 38 12.40 -3.13 -10.58
C VAL A 38 12.16 -2.00 -9.57
N ASP A 39 12.52 -0.77 -9.91
CA ASP A 39 12.32 0.41 -9.05
C ASP A 39 10.82 0.59 -8.74
N THR A 40 9.96 0.46 -9.74
CA THR A 40 8.51 0.54 -9.59
C THR A 40 7.98 -0.52 -8.64
N PHE A 41 8.38 -1.78 -8.80
CA PHE A 41 7.89 -2.89 -7.98
C PHE A 41 8.30 -2.73 -6.50
N ILE A 42 9.55 -2.34 -6.26
CA ILE A 42 10.08 -2.12 -4.90
C ILE A 42 9.36 -0.96 -4.24
N MET A 43 9.26 0.18 -4.91
CA MET A 43 8.60 1.38 -4.37
C MET A 43 7.12 1.11 -4.07
N ALA A 44 6.38 0.58 -5.05
CA ALA A 44 4.96 0.32 -4.91
C ALA A 44 4.67 -0.69 -3.79
N GLY A 45 5.50 -1.74 -3.65
CA GLY A 45 5.36 -2.74 -2.60
C GLY A 45 5.73 -2.21 -1.22
N HIS A 46 6.85 -1.49 -1.10
CA HIS A 46 7.38 -1.02 0.18
C HIS A 46 6.48 0.03 0.83
N GLU A 47 6.23 1.14 0.14
CA GLU A 47 5.54 2.29 0.74
C GLU A 47 4.09 1.96 1.09
N THR A 48 3.38 1.22 0.22
CA THR A 48 1.97 0.86 0.46
C THR A 48 1.83 -0.16 1.58
N THR A 49 2.73 -1.15 1.65
CA THR A 49 2.69 -2.17 2.71
C THR A 49 3.11 -1.60 4.04
N GLU A 50 4.13 -0.73 4.09
CA GLU A 50 4.54 -0.02 5.30
C GLU A 50 3.37 0.78 5.88
N ALA A 51 2.73 1.62 5.05
CA ALA A 51 1.58 2.41 5.48
C ALA A 51 0.42 1.52 5.96
N ALA A 52 0.13 0.42 5.25
CA ALA A 52 -0.90 -0.53 5.63
C ALA A 52 -0.65 -1.12 7.03
N VAL A 53 0.56 -1.66 7.25
CA VAL A 53 0.94 -2.29 8.51
C VAL A 53 0.94 -1.27 9.65
N GLN A 54 1.47 -0.07 9.41
CA GLN A 54 1.48 1.01 10.40
C GLN A 54 0.07 1.32 10.90
N TRP A 55 -0.89 1.57 9.99
CA TRP A 55 -2.26 1.92 10.35
C TRP A 55 -3.00 0.76 11.02
N VAL A 56 -2.82 -0.47 10.52
CA VAL A 56 -3.44 -1.66 11.11
C VAL A 56 -2.95 -1.87 12.55
N LEU A 57 -1.64 -1.84 12.79
CA LEU A 57 -1.08 -2.02 14.13
C LEU A 57 -1.48 -0.89 15.08
N TYR A 58 -1.51 0.34 14.58
CA TYR A 58 -1.96 1.50 15.35
C TYR A 58 -3.41 1.34 15.79
N LEU A 59 -4.31 0.99 14.87
CA LEU A 59 -5.73 0.82 15.17
C LEU A 59 -5.98 -0.37 16.12
N ILE A 60 -5.37 -1.52 15.86
CA ILE A 60 -5.51 -2.68 16.77
C ILE A 60 -5.04 -2.32 18.18
N GLY A 61 -3.96 -1.54 18.31
CA GLY A 61 -3.46 -1.05 19.59
C GLY A 61 -4.38 -0.06 20.31
N LEU A 62 -5.29 0.61 19.60
CA LEU A 62 -6.29 1.53 20.16
C LEU A 62 -7.59 0.84 20.59
N TYR A 63 -7.90 -0.34 20.05
CA TYR A 63 -9.15 -1.07 20.26
C TYR A 63 -8.90 -2.45 20.89
N PRO A 64 -8.68 -2.53 22.22
CA PRO A 64 -8.38 -3.78 22.92
C PRO A 64 -9.44 -4.87 22.72
N GLU A 65 -10.71 -4.50 22.60
CA GLU A 65 -11.82 -5.41 22.35
C GLU A 65 -11.78 -6.06 20.95
N VAL A 66 -11.23 -5.34 19.96
CA VAL A 66 -10.98 -5.89 18.62
C VAL A 66 -9.76 -6.79 18.68
N GLN A 67 -8.69 -6.36 19.35
CA GLN A 67 -7.49 -7.17 19.54
C GLN A 67 -7.79 -8.51 20.22
N GLU A 68 -8.65 -8.51 21.25
CA GLU A 68 -9.05 -9.73 21.95
C GLU A 68 -9.81 -10.70 21.05
N LYS A 69 -10.71 -10.21 20.18
CA LYS A 69 -11.38 -11.06 19.19
C LYS A 69 -10.43 -11.63 18.15
N ILE A 70 -9.42 -10.86 17.72
CA ILE A 70 -8.36 -11.36 16.83
C ILE A 70 -7.59 -12.48 17.53
N HIS A 71 -7.23 -12.30 18.81
CA HIS A 71 -6.54 -13.33 19.59
C HIS A 71 -7.38 -14.62 19.72
N GLN A 72 -8.69 -14.50 19.97
CA GLN A 72 -9.60 -15.66 20.03
C GLN A 72 -9.67 -16.40 18.70
N GLU A 73 -9.73 -15.67 17.58
CA GLU A 73 -9.67 -16.27 16.25
C GLU A 73 -8.34 -16.98 15.99
N LEU A 74 -7.22 -16.34 16.33
CA LEU A 74 -5.89 -16.92 16.18
C LEU A 74 -5.75 -18.22 16.98
N ASP A 75 -6.22 -18.25 18.23
CA ASP A 75 -6.17 -19.45 19.07
C ASP A 75 -7.07 -20.56 18.52
N SER A 76 -8.24 -20.21 17.97
CA SER A 76 -9.17 -21.17 17.39
C SER A 76 -8.65 -21.79 16.11
N VAL A 77 -7.92 -21.04 15.28
CA VAL A 77 -7.41 -21.51 13.98
C VAL A 77 -6.08 -22.21 14.13
N LEU A 78 -5.16 -21.61 14.88
CA LEU A 78 -3.77 -22.08 14.99
C LEU A 78 -3.58 -23.06 16.15
N GLY A 79 -4.44 -23.00 17.17
CA GLY A 79 -4.22 -23.62 18.47
C GLY A 79 -3.37 -22.75 19.39
N ALA A 80 -3.69 -22.76 20.69
CA ALA A 80 -3.10 -21.86 21.68
C ALA A 80 -1.55 -21.90 21.76
N ASP A 81 -0.93 -23.02 21.39
CA ASP A 81 0.52 -23.27 21.49
C ASP A 81 1.25 -23.39 20.14
N SER A 82 0.61 -23.01 19.03
CA SER A 82 1.27 -23.11 17.73
C SER A 82 2.45 -22.16 17.62
N LYS A 83 3.63 -22.74 17.37
CA LYS A 83 4.90 -22.04 17.14
C LYS A 83 5.45 -22.28 15.73
N GLY A 84 4.68 -22.98 14.90
CA GLY A 84 5.05 -23.28 13.51
C GLY A 84 4.81 -22.09 12.58
N PRO A 85 5.38 -22.12 11.36
CA PRO A 85 5.07 -21.15 10.33
C PRO A 85 3.59 -21.23 9.93
N LEU A 86 3.00 -20.09 9.58
CA LEU A 86 1.63 -20.03 9.08
C LEU A 86 1.54 -20.68 7.70
N SER A 87 0.58 -21.58 7.52
CA SER A 87 0.23 -22.10 6.20
C SER A 87 -0.76 -21.17 5.49
N VAL A 88 -0.88 -21.33 4.17
CA VAL A 88 -1.91 -20.61 3.37
C VAL A 88 -3.31 -20.97 3.85
N GLY A 89 -3.52 -22.21 4.31
CA GLY A 89 -4.81 -22.64 4.89
C GLY A 89 -5.16 -21.87 6.15
N ASP A 90 -4.17 -21.65 7.02
CA ASP A 90 -4.35 -20.89 8.26
C ASP A 90 -4.74 -19.45 7.97
N LEU A 91 -4.00 -18.78 7.08
CA LEU A 91 -4.28 -17.39 6.68
C LEU A 91 -5.71 -17.26 6.11
N ASN A 92 -6.12 -18.21 5.28
CA ASN A 92 -7.47 -18.22 4.70
C ASN A 92 -8.57 -18.42 5.75
N ALA A 93 -8.26 -18.99 6.92
CA ALA A 93 -9.23 -19.22 7.99
C ALA A 93 -9.43 -18.00 8.93
N LEU A 94 -8.55 -16.99 8.88
CA LEU A 94 -8.60 -15.79 9.73
C LEU A 94 -9.61 -14.74 9.20
N LYS A 95 -10.90 -15.09 9.23
CA LYS A 95 -11.99 -14.29 8.63
C LYS A 95 -12.28 -12.97 9.35
N TYR A 96 -12.15 -12.95 10.67
CA TYR A 96 -12.32 -11.74 11.46
C TYR A 96 -11.15 -10.79 11.24
N LEU A 97 -9.92 -11.31 11.18
CA LEU A 97 -8.76 -10.50 10.80
C LEU A 97 -8.93 -9.88 9.41
N ASP A 98 -9.43 -10.62 8.41
CA ASP A 98 -9.76 -10.06 7.09
C ASP A 98 -10.74 -8.87 7.18
N CYS A 99 -11.77 -8.98 8.04
CA CYS A 99 -12.71 -7.88 8.27
C CYS A 99 -12.04 -6.67 8.93
N VAL A 100 -11.17 -6.89 9.91
CA VAL A 100 -10.41 -5.82 10.57
C VAL A 100 -9.49 -5.11 9.57
N LEU A 101 -8.77 -5.85 8.72
CA LEU A 101 -7.92 -5.26 7.68
C LEU A 101 -8.73 -4.40 6.71
N LYS A 102 -9.89 -4.90 6.23
CA LYS A 102 -10.79 -4.15 5.36
C LYS A 102 -11.29 -2.86 6.01
N GLU A 103 -11.63 -2.90 7.29
CA GLU A 103 -12.08 -1.71 8.01
C GLU A 103 -10.94 -0.70 8.23
N CYS A 104 -9.73 -1.19 8.51
CA CYS A 104 -8.53 -0.33 8.57
C CYS A 104 -8.31 0.38 7.22
N TYR A 105 -8.43 -0.33 6.10
CA TYR A 105 -8.28 0.26 4.77
C TYR A 105 -9.43 1.19 4.38
N ARG A 106 -10.63 1.00 4.94
CA ARG A 106 -11.75 1.94 4.77
C ARG A 106 -11.47 3.28 5.47
N LEU A 107 -10.85 3.25 6.65
CA LEU A 107 -10.52 4.44 7.44
C LEU A 107 -9.23 5.12 6.97
N TYR A 108 -8.18 4.33 6.74
CA TYR A 108 -6.85 4.76 6.36
C TYR A 108 -6.34 3.93 5.18
N PRO A 109 -6.86 4.18 3.96
CA PRO A 109 -6.40 3.48 2.77
C PRO A 109 -4.92 3.81 2.50
N PRO A 110 -4.04 2.80 2.35
CA PRO A 110 -2.63 3.04 2.04
C PRO A 110 -2.43 3.83 0.75
N SER A 111 -3.31 3.63 -0.23
CA SER A 111 -3.40 4.42 -1.47
C SER A 111 -4.76 5.13 -1.53
N PRO A 112 -4.84 6.41 -1.14
CA PRO A 112 -6.10 7.15 -1.09
C PRO A 112 -6.57 7.67 -2.45
N LEU A 113 -5.70 7.67 -3.47
CA LEU A 113 -5.96 8.27 -4.77
C LEU A 113 -5.95 7.23 -5.89
N PHE A 114 -7.03 7.18 -6.65
CA PHE A 114 -7.14 6.37 -7.87
C PHE A 114 -7.29 7.28 -9.08
N ALA A 115 -6.18 7.53 -9.77
CA ALA A 115 -6.21 8.30 -11.01
C ALA A 115 -6.74 7.44 -12.17
N ARG A 116 -7.57 8.05 -13.02
CA ARG A 116 -8.02 7.48 -14.30
C ARG A 116 -7.91 8.55 -15.37
N LYS A 117 -7.37 8.17 -16.53
CA LYS A 117 -7.41 8.99 -17.73
C LYS A 117 -8.60 8.53 -18.58
N ILE A 118 -9.48 9.48 -18.91
CA ILE A 118 -10.62 9.24 -19.78
C ILE A 118 -10.09 9.13 -21.22
N SER A 119 -10.37 8.01 -21.91
CA SER A 119 -9.94 7.76 -23.29
C SER A 119 -10.95 8.25 -24.34
N GLU A 120 -12.22 8.39 -23.96
CA GLU A 120 -13.34 8.78 -24.83
C GLU A 120 -14.27 9.72 -24.06
N GLU A 121 -15.05 10.56 -24.74
CA GLU A 121 -15.92 11.53 -24.08
C GLU A 121 -16.99 10.85 -23.20
N ILE A 122 -17.08 11.23 -21.93
CA ILE A 122 -18.09 10.74 -20.98
C ILE A 122 -18.73 11.93 -20.24
N SER A 123 -20.06 11.95 -20.16
CA SER A 123 -20.80 12.95 -19.39
C SER A 123 -20.81 12.60 -17.90
N ILE A 124 -19.77 13.00 -17.16
CA ILE A 124 -19.79 12.99 -15.69
C ILE A 124 -20.50 14.26 -15.23
N ARG A 125 -21.52 14.18 -14.38
CA ARG A 125 -22.16 15.38 -13.81
C ARG A 125 -21.11 16.14 -13.00
N VAL A 126 -20.70 17.29 -13.53
CA VAL A 126 -19.56 18.10 -13.05
C VAL A 126 -19.94 18.89 -11.80
N PHE A 127 -20.09 18.22 -10.66
CA PHE A 127 -20.42 18.89 -9.40
C PHE A 127 -19.19 19.56 -8.76
N ALA A 128 -18.01 18.94 -8.86
CA ALA A 128 -16.80 19.42 -8.20
C ALA A 128 -16.30 20.78 -8.72
N GLU A 129 -16.33 21.02 -10.03
CA GLU A 129 -15.89 22.32 -10.57
C GLU A 129 -16.83 23.46 -10.16
N MET A 130 -18.13 23.19 -9.99
CA MET A 130 -19.09 24.23 -9.63
C MET A 130 -18.84 24.72 -8.20
N GLU A 131 -18.56 23.84 -7.25
CA GLU A 131 -18.23 24.23 -5.87
C GLU A 131 -16.96 25.07 -5.80
N VAL A 132 -15.89 24.65 -6.49
CA VAL A 132 -14.63 25.40 -6.55
C VAL A 132 -14.83 26.77 -7.21
N LYS A 133 -15.58 26.84 -8.31
CA LYS A 133 -15.89 28.11 -9.00
C LYS A 133 -16.68 29.06 -8.10
N ILE A 134 -17.67 28.58 -7.35
CA ILE A 134 -18.45 29.41 -6.41
C ILE A 134 -17.54 30.01 -5.34
N LEU A 135 -16.69 29.20 -4.71
CA LEU A 135 -15.76 29.66 -3.67
C LEU A 135 -14.76 30.68 -4.20
N VAL A 136 -14.11 30.39 -5.33
CA VAL A 136 -13.15 31.30 -5.97
C VAL A 136 -13.82 32.61 -6.37
N CYS A 137 -15.03 32.57 -6.97
CA CYS A 137 -15.78 33.78 -7.31
C CYS A 137 -16.15 34.59 -6.07
N HIS A 138 -16.58 33.96 -4.98
CA HIS A 138 -16.94 34.67 -3.76
C HIS A 138 -15.73 35.37 -3.13
N ILE A 139 -14.58 34.69 -3.10
CA ILE A 139 -13.34 35.25 -2.56
C ILE A 139 -12.87 36.41 -3.43
N LEU A 140 -12.74 36.23 -4.75
CA LEU A 140 -12.22 37.26 -5.65
C LEU A 140 -13.17 38.46 -5.83
N ARG A 141 -14.47 38.29 -5.55
CA ARG A 141 -15.43 39.40 -5.56
C ARG A 141 -15.25 40.34 -4.36
N ASN A 142 -14.75 39.83 -3.24
CA ASN A 142 -14.63 40.58 -1.99
C ASN A 142 -13.18 40.90 -1.61
N PHE A 143 -12.21 40.19 -2.17
CA PHE A 143 -10.80 40.28 -1.77
C PHE A 143 -9.86 40.25 -2.97
N SER A 144 -8.78 41.02 -2.88
CA SER A 144 -7.64 40.94 -3.78
C SER A 144 -6.57 40.05 -3.17
N LEU A 145 -6.01 39.12 -3.96
CA LEU A 145 -5.00 38.17 -3.52
C LEU A 145 -3.61 38.58 -4.02
N CYS A 146 -2.59 38.41 -3.17
CA CYS A 146 -1.18 38.53 -3.55
C CYS A 146 -0.41 37.40 -2.86
N SER A 147 0.45 36.69 -3.60
CA SER A 147 1.32 35.66 -3.00
C SER A 147 2.53 36.32 -2.37
N LEU A 148 2.91 35.87 -1.18
CA LEU A 148 4.14 36.29 -0.50
C LEU A 148 5.36 35.48 -0.97
N ASP A 149 5.12 34.36 -1.64
CA ASP A 149 6.15 33.50 -2.21
C ASP A 149 6.43 33.87 -3.66
N SER A 150 7.69 33.73 -4.05
CA SER A 150 8.09 33.91 -5.44
C SER A 150 7.65 32.73 -6.31
N LYS A 151 7.41 33.01 -7.60
CA LYS A 151 6.95 31.98 -8.54
C LYS A 151 7.96 30.83 -8.63
N GLY A 152 7.53 29.62 -8.29
CA GLY A 152 8.38 28.41 -8.27
C GLY A 152 9.03 28.09 -6.93
N GLN A 153 8.89 28.94 -5.91
CA GLN A 153 9.37 28.66 -4.55
C GLN A 153 8.55 27.57 -3.86
N VAL A 154 7.23 27.56 -4.07
CA VAL A 154 6.33 26.51 -3.58
C VAL A 154 6.26 25.42 -4.63
N LEU A 155 6.88 24.28 -4.35
CA LEU A 155 6.82 23.10 -5.20
C LEU A 155 5.67 22.18 -4.74
N PRO A 156 4.87 21.64 -5.66
CA PRO A 156 3.85 20.67 -5.31
C PRO A 156 4.53 19.39 -4.81
N LEU A 157 4.20 18.97 -3.60
CA LEU A 157 4.59 17.67 -3.08
C LEU A 157 3.40 16.71 -3.25
N MET A 158 3.54 15.73 -4.15
CA MET A 158 2.57 14.66 -4.30
C MET A 158 3.00 13.50 -3.41
N LYS A 159 2.30 13.27 -2.30
CA LYS A 159 2.47 12.06 -1.51
C LYS A 159 1.50 11.00 -2.02
N PHE A 160 2.04 9.86 -2.43
CA PHE A 160 1.26 8.78 -3.04
C PHE A 160 0.54 7.93 -1.99
N THR A 161 1.10 7.86 -0.77
CA THR A 161 0.59 7.09 0.35
C THR A 161 0.04 7.98 1.47
N LEU A 162 -0.89 7.41 2.24
CA LEU A 162 -1.43 8.07 3.43
C LEU A 162 -0.50 7.87 4.62
N GLU A 163 0.26 8.91 4.97
CA GLU A 163 1.20 8.89 6.09
C GLU A 163 0.59 9.50 7.37
N SER A 164 1.12 9.10 8.52
CA SER A 164 0.79 9.75 9.80
C SER A 164 1.48 11.11 9.90
N SER A 165 0.79 12.11 10.47
CA SER A 165 1.35 13.44 10.70
C SER A 165 2.42 13.47 11.80
N GLN A 166 2.43 12.46 12.66
CA GLN A 166 3.42 12.25 13.72
C GLN A 166 3.78 10.76 13.83
N PRO A 167 4.99 10.41 14.30
CA PRO A 167 5.36 9.00 14.46
C PRO A 167 4.40 8.25 15.38
N ALA A 168 3.82 7.16 14.90
CA ALA A 168 3.00 6.27 15.72
C ALA A 168 3.88 5.57 16.76
N ARG A 169 3.49 5.64 18.04
CA ARG A 169 4.23 5.00 19.14
C ARG A 169 3.45 3.80 19.65
N ILE A 170 3.98 2.60 19.40
CA ILE A 170 3.35 1.33 19.76
C ILE A 170 4.22 0.62 20.80
N LYS A 171 3.63 0.20 21.93
CA LYS A 171 4.33 -0.56 22.98
C LYS A 171 4.02 -2.04 22.83
N PHE A 172 5.04 -2.84 22.52
CA PHE A 172 4.93 -4.29 22.47
C PHE A 172 5.00 -4.88 23.88
N ARG A 173 4.08 -5.81 24.18
CA ARG A 173 4.10 -6.62 25.40
C ARG A 173 3.90 -8.08 24.99
N ARG A 174 4.55 -8.99 25.73
CA ARG A 174 4.32 -10.42 25.53
C ARG A 174 2.88 -10.75 25.93
N ARG A 175 2.17 -11.47 25.06
CA ARG A 175 0.84 -12.04 25.35
C ARG A 175 0.98 -13.02 26.53
N GLN A 176 0.16 -12.86 27.56
CA GLN A 176 0.01 -13.85 28.62
C GLN A 176 -1.08 -14.82 28.17
N GLN A 177 -0.78 -16.12 28.17
CA GLN A 177 -1.77 -17.19 28.01
C GLN A 177 -2.52 -17.37 29.32
#